data_AF-A0A8H4AZC3-F1
#
_entry.id   AF-A0A8H4AZC3-F1
#
_cell.length_a   1.000
_cell.length_b   1.000
_cell.length_c   1.000
_cell.angle_alpha   90.00
_cell.angle_beta   90.00
_cell.angle_gamma   90.00
#
_symmetry.space_group_name_H-M   'P 1'
#
loop_
_entity.id
_entity.type
_entity.pdbx_description
1 polymer ?
#
loop_
_entity_poly.entity_id
_entity_poly.type
_entity_poly.pdbx_seq_one_letter_code
_entity_poly.pdbx_strand_id
1 'polypeptide(L)'
;MKLESRNDIVNYILAGDGIYSYYSFNKTRSICSAGFWVTDRFLPNTNFIATAGHCYRPNASCYLLPWNATFVEYDIGKMLFHYLSTMDFGLIPMSGNVKPVANIRNTDSKEYPQLRIKDHIVVSSNGAHLCISGFRSHVKCGYVKALSGFKDSGGDYIETLFVVSMQATKGDNGGSVFFIIKISYTQV
;
A
#
# COMPACT_ATOMS: atom_id res chain seq x y z
N MET A 1 -36.99 -10.29 24.20
CA MET A 1 -36.32 -9.12 23.61
C MET A 1 -35.07 -9.64 22.90
N LYS A 2 -35.09 -9.68 21.57
CA LYS A 2 -33.98 -10.18 20.75
C LYS A 2 -32.97 -9.04 20.65
N LEU A 3 -31.79 -9.20 21.25
CA LEU A 3 -30.67 -8.29 21.01
C LEU A 3 -30.25 -8.48 19.55
N GLU A 4 -30.63 -7.54 18.70
CA GLU A 4 -30.07 -7.42 17.36
C GLU A 4 -28.55 -7.29 17.50
N SER A 5 -27.82 -8.20 16.84
CA SER A 5 -26.37 -8.16 16.79
C SER A 5 -25.98 -6.82 16.17
N ARG A 6 -25.24 -6.00 16.94
CA ARG A 6 -24.58 -4.80 16.42
C ARG A 6 -23.82 -5.21 15.16
N ASN A 7 -24.14 -4.58 14.02
CA ASN A 7 -23.41 -4.73 12.76
C ASN A 7 -21.91 -4.89 13.05
N ASP A 8 -21.33 -6.02 12.65
CA ASP A 8 -19.87 -6.18 12.66
C ASP A 8 -19.28 -4.98 11.91
N ILE A 9 -18.57 -4.10 12.61
CA ILE A 9 -17.82 -3.01 11.99
C ILE A 9 -16.70 -3.68 11.21
N VAL A 10 -16.95 -3.95 9.93
CA VAL A 10 -15.95 -4.50 9.03
C VAL A 10 -14.94 -3.39 8.73
N ASN A 11 -13.71 -3.57 9.19
CA ASN A 11 -12.62 -2.66 8.86
C ASN A 11 -12.00 -3.06 7.54
N TYR A 12 -11.93 -2.11 6.61
CA TYR A 12 -11.36 -2.31 5.30
C TYR A 12 -9.94 -1.76 5.24
N ILE A 13 -9.02 -2.49 4.60
CA ILE A 13 -7.72 -1.97 4.20
C ILE A 13 -7.75 -1.62 2.71
N LEU A 14 -7.37 -0.38 2.42
CA LEU A 14 -7.20 0.15 1.07
C LEU A 14 -5.72 0.29 0.74
N ALA A 15 -5.40 0.32 -0.54
CA ALA A 15 -4.08 0.73 -0.97
C ALA A 15 -3.80 2.17 -0.52
N GLY A 16 -2.61 2.40 0.05
CA GLY A 16 -2.19 3.65 0.67
C GLY A 16 -2.51 3.78 2.17
N ASP A 17 -3.29 2.86 2.76
CA ASP A 17 -3.44 2.81 4.22
C ASP A 17 -2.11 2.55 4.92
N GLY A 18 -1.98 3.00 6.16
CA GLY A 18 -0.80 2.70 6.97
C GLY A 18 -0.77 1.25 7.43
N ILE A 19 0.43 0.68 7.42
CA ILE A 19 0.76 -0.59 8.06
C ILE A 19 1.70 -0.25 9.21
N TYR A 20 1.22 -0.48 10.42
CA TYR A 20 2.02 -0.36 11.63
C TYR A 20 2.56 -1.74 12.01
N SER A 21 3.88 -1.88 12.05
CA SER A 21 4.54 -3.09 12.53
C SER A 21 5.19 -2.83 13.88
N TYR A 22 4.83 -3.66 14.86
CA TYR A 22 5.38 -3.59 16.22
C TYR A 22 6.23 -4.82 16.53
N TYR A 23 7.50 -4.58 16.82
CA TYR A 23 8.40 -5.64 17.28
C TYR A 23 8.56 -5.56 18.80
N SER A 24 7.97 -6.53 19.50
CA SER A 24 7.89 -6.53 20.97
C SER A 24 9.24 -6.62 21.66
N PHE A 25 10.21 -7.32 21.07
CA PHE A 25 11.50 -7.61 21.69
C PHE A 25 12.36 -6.35 21.90
N ASN A 26 12.49 -5.51 20.86
CA ASN A 26 13.28 -4.27 20.92
C ASN A 26 12.42 -3.00 21.02
N LYS A 27 11.09 -3.14 21.19
CA LYS A 27 10.11 -2.03 21.18
C LYS A 27 10.23 -1.11 19.95
N THR A 28 10.75 -1.63 18.84
CA THR A 28 10.90 -0.86 17.62
C THR A 28 9.60 -0.84 16.84
N ARG A 29 9.35 0.29 16.20
CA ARG A 29 8.14 0.57 15.43
C ARG A 29 8.54 0.86 13.99
N SER A 30 7.81 0.29 13.05
CA SER A 30 7.91 0.63 11.64
C SER A 30 6.53 1.04 11.16
N ILE A 31 6.48 2.12 10.39
CA ILE A 31 5.28 2.51 9.66
C ILE A 31 5.64 2.41 8.19
N CYS A 32 4.81 1.70 7.46
CA CYS A 32 4.81 1.63 6.01
C CYS A 32 3.40 1.86 5.50
N SER A 33 3.21 1.74 4.20
CA SER A 33 1.91 1.82 3.55
C SER A 33 1.56 0.49 2.89
N ALA A 34 0.27 0.21 2.84
CA ALA A 34 -0.31 -0.87 2.06
C ALA A 34 -0.19 -0.52 0.58
N GLY A 35 0.33 -1.46 -0.19
CA GLY A 35 0.29 -1.44 -1.64
C GLY A 35 -1.06 -1.99 -2.09
N PHE A 36 -1.04 -2.99 -2.97
CA PHE A 36 -2.27 -3.56 -3.50
C PHE A 36 -2.72 -4.79 -2.72
N TRP A 37 -4.03 -5.00 -2.67
CA TRP A 37 -4.59 -6.32 -2.41
C TRP A 37 -4.26 -7.23 -3.59
N VAL A 38 -3.64 -8.37 -3.29
CA VAL A 38 -3.27 -9.38 -4.27
C VAL A 38 -3.72 -10.76 -3.81
N THR A 39 -3.91 -11.65 -4.77
CA THR A 39 -4.17 -13.07 -4.53
C THR A 39 -3.13 -13.89 -5.29
N ASP A 40 -2.76 -15.03 -4.74
CA ASP A 40 -1.87 -15.96 -5.41
C ASP A 40 -2.71 -16.93 -6.25
N ARG A 41 -2.31 -17.16 -7.51
CA ARG A 41 -3.03 -18.05 -8.43
C ARG A 41 -3.07 -19.51 -7.94
N PHE A 42 -2.05 -19.94 -7.23
CA PHE A 42 -1.89 -21.27 -6.65
C PHE A 42 -2.45 -21.35 -5.22
N LEU A 43 -2.65 -20.21 -4.54
CA LEU A 43 -3.36 -20.11 -3.26
C LEU A 43 -4.58 -19.18 -3.36
N PRO A 44 -5.62 -19.54 -4.14
CA PRO A 44 -6.75 -18.65 -4.46
C PRO A 44 -7.59 -18.26 -3.23
N ASN A 45 -7.49 -19.02 -2.14
CA ASN A 45 -8.18 -18.76 -0.88
C ASN A 45 -7.36 -17.87 0.07
N THR A 46 -6.17 -17.43 -0.34
CA THR A 46 -5.30 -16.59 0.48
C THR A 46 -5.21 -15.20 -0.12
N ASN A 47 -5.71 -14.23 0.64
CA ASN A 47 -5.58 -12.83 0.33
C ASN A 47 -4.30 -12.28 0.95
N PHE A 48 -3.60 -11.43 0.21
CA PHE A 48 -2.41 -10.75 0.68
C PHE A 48 -2.52 -9.25 0.51
N ILE A 49 -1.82 -8.52 1.36
CA ILE A 49 -1.49 -7.12 1.11
C ILE A 49 -0.03 -7.05 0.70
N ALA A 50 0.21 -6.55 -0.51
CA ALA A 50 1.54 -6.21 -0.97
C ALA A 50 2.03 -4.93 -0.27
N THR A 51 3.31 -4.84 0.01
CA THR A 51 4.00 -3.65 0.55
C THR A 51 5.50 -3.76 0.22
N ALA A 52 6.34 -2.88 0.77
CA ALA A 52 7.79 -2.96 0.56
C ALA A 52 8.43 -4.02 1.48
N GLY A 53 9.45 -4.71 0.98
CA GLY A 53 10.13 -5.79 1.70
C GLY A 53 10.87 -5.29 2.94
N HIS A 54 11.50 -4.11 2.87
CA HIS A 54 12.19 -3.51 4.02
C HIS A 54 11.25 -3.06 5.16
N CYS A 55 9.94 -3.13 4.95
CA CYS A 55 8.95 -2.96 6.01
C CYS A 55 8.90 -4.17 6.96
N TYR A 56 9.44 -5.31 6.54
CA TYR A 56 9.55 -6.52 7.34
C TYR A 56 10.23 -6.25 8.68
N ARG A 57 9.65 -6.78 9.75
CA ARG A 57 10.28 -6.86 11.06
C ARG A 57 10.12 -8.29 11.56
N PRO A 58 11.21 -8.98 11.97
CA PRO A 58 11.12 -10.35 12.45
C PRO A 58 10.07 -10.49 13.56
N ASN A 59 9.22 -11.51 13.51
CA ASN A 59 8.17 -11.79 14.51
C ASN A 59 7.18 -10.64 14.83
N ALA A 60 7.13 -9.58 14.02
CA ALA A 60 6.20 -8.47 14.23
C ALA A 60 4.83 -8.77 13.61
N SER A 61 3.77 -8.47 14.35
CA SER A 61 2.43 -8.35 13.79
C SER A 61 2.27 -7.00 13.09
N CYS A 62 1.52 -7.02 11.99
CA CYS A 62 1.17 -5.86 11.19
C CYS A 62 -0.27 -5.49 11.46
N TYR A 63 -0.51 -4.20 11.68
CA TYR A 63 -1.80 -3.66 12.04
C TYR A 63 -2.19 -2.52 11.10
N LEU A 64 -3.48 -2.40 10.82
CA LEU A 64 -4.05 -1.34 10.02
C LEU A 64 -3.97 -0.01 10.78
N LEU A 65 -3.49 1.01 10.09
CA LEU A 65 -3.45 2.38 10.54
C LEU A 65 -4.04 3.28 9.43
N PRO A 66 -5.35 3.54 9.45
CA PRO A 66 -5.98 4.39 8.44
C PRO A 66 -5.43 5.81 8.47
N TRP A 67 -5.55 6.55 7.36
CA TRP A 67 -5.15 7.97 7.34
C TRP A 67 -5.79 8.75 8.49
N ASN A 68 -5.00 9.62 9.12
CA ASN A 68 -5.36 10.42 10.30
C ASN A 68 -5.71 9.63 11.57
N ALA A 69 -5.56 8.31 11.60
CA ALA A 69 -5.74 7.54 12.82
C ALA A 69 -4.64 7.85 13.84
N THR A 70 -5.03 8.03 15.10
CA THR A 70 -4.11 8.31 16.22
C THR A 70 -3.69 7.05 16.98
N PHE A 71 -4.39 5.94 16.77
CA PHE A 71 -4.11 4.65 17.39
C PHE A 71 -4.25 3.50 16.38
N VAL A 72 -3.66 2.38 16.76
CA VAL A 72 -3.59 1.15 15.97
C VAL A 72 -4.61 0.19 16.55
N GLU A 73 -5.49 -0.36 15.73
CA GLU A 73 -6.67 -1.08 16.26
C GLU A 73 -6.91 -2.46 15.63
N TYR A 74 -6.50 -2.67 14.38
CA TYR A 74 -6.92 -3.87 13.65
C TYR A 74 -5.76 -4.71 13.13
N ASP A 75 -5.66 -5.96 13.58
CA ASP A 75 -4.67 -6.92 13.10
C ASP A 75 -4.90 -7.25 11.62
N ILE A 76 -3.83 -7.18 10.83
CA ILE A 76 -3.81 -7.60 9.43
C ILE A 76 -3.27 -9.04 9.35
N GLY A 77 -2.14 -9.27 10.04
CA GLY A 77 -1.39 -10.52 10.01
C GLY A 77 0.11 -10.29 10.18
N LYS A 78 0.92 -11.28 9.83
CA LYS A 78 2.39 -11.18 9.85
C LYS A 78 2.93 -11.25 8.43
N MET A 79 3.90 -10.41 8.09
CA MET A 79 4.56 -10.48 6.79
C MET A 79 5.29 -11.82 6.65
N LEU A 80 4.91 -12.58 5.62
CA LEU A 80 5.42 -13.93 5.38
C LEU A 80 6.54 -13.92 4.34
N PHE A 81 6.34 -13.17 3.26
CA PHE A 81 7.31 -13.04 2.19
C PHE A 81 7.89 -11.63 2.20
N HIS A 82 9.21 -11.53 2.11
CA HIS A 82 9.93 -10.26 2.00
C HIS A 82 11.22 -10.48 1.20
N TYR A 83 11.47 -9.58 0.27
CA TYR A 83 12.64 -9.59 -0.59
C TYR A 83 13.22 -8.18 -0.60
N LEU A 84 14.55 -8.08 -0.51
CA LEU A 84 15.27 -6.81 -0.46
C LEU A 84 16.18 -6.62 -1.67
N SER A 85 16.58 -7.71 -2.32
CA SER A 85 17.47 -7.70 -3.49
C SER A 85 16.67 -7.94 -4.76
N THR A 86 17.06 -7.27 -5.85
CA THR A 86 16.36 -7.15 -7.16
C THR A 86 15.00 -6.45 -7.12
N MET A 87 14.18 -6.68 -6.09
CA MET A 87 12.93 -5.98 -5.87
C MET A 87 12.63 -5.90 -4.38
N ASP A 88 12.35 -4.68 -3.90
CA ASP A 88 11.97 -4.41 -2.52
C ASP A 88 10.46 -4.62 -2.33
N PHE A 89 10.06 -5.88 -2.11
CA PHE A 89 8.64 -6.26 -1.98
C PHE A 89 8.39 -7.18 -0.80
N GLY A 90 7.19 -7.10 -0.25
CA GLY A 90 6.71 -7.98 0.81
C GLY A 90 5.23 -8.28 0.68
N LEU A 91 4.82 -9.44 1.21
CA LEU A 91 3.43 -9.90 1.23
C LEU A 91 3.02 -10.27 2.66
N ILE A 92 1.90 -9.69 3.08
CA ILE A 92 1.28 -9.97 4.37
C ILE A 92 0.01 -10.79 4.11
N PRO A 93 -0.02 -12.10 4.43
CA PRO A 93 -1.27 -12.86 4.41
C PRO A 93 -2.29 -12.23 5.35
N MET A 94 -3.51 -12.07 4.85
CA MET A 94 -4.65 -11.59 5.63
C MET A 94 -5.13 -12.69 6.56
N SER A 95 -4.82 -12.58 7.85
CA SER A 95 -5.24 -13.52 8.89
C SER A 95 -6.00 -12.88 10.04
N GLY A 96 -6.03 -11.55 10.10
CA GLY A 96 -6.73 -10.79 11.14
C GLY A 96 -8.15 -10.36 10.75
N ASN A 97 -8.68 -9.36 11.45
CA ASN A 97 -10.09 -8.93 11.37
C ASN A 97 -10.34 -7.83 10.33
N VAL A 98 -9.39 -7.63 9.42
CA VAL A 98 -9.44 -6.62 8.37
C VAL A 98 -9.78 -7.28 7.05
N LYS A 99 -10.64 -6.66 6.24
CA LYS A 99 -10.96 -7.13 4.89
C LYS A 99 -10.23 -6.28 3.84
N PRO A 100 -9.54 -6.88 2.87
CA PRO A 100 -8.90 -6.13 1.81
C PRO A 100 -9.93 -5.66 0.77
N VAL A 101 -9.69 -4.50 0.17
CA VAL A 101 -10.52 -3.96 -0.92
C VAL A 101 -9.62 -3.49 -2.07
N ALA A 102 -10.03 -3.75 -3.31
CA ALA A 102 -9.32 -3.35 -4.53
C ALA A 102 -9.49 -1.85 -4.86
N ASN A 103 -9.29 -0.99 -3.87
CA ASN A 103 -9.43 0.45 -3.97
C ASN A 103 -8.18 1.14 -3.39
N ILE A 104 -7.88 2.33 -3.91
CA ILE A 104 -6.84 3.22 -3.41
C ILE A 104 -7.47 4.28 -2.51
N ARG A 105 -6.87 4.53 -1.36
CA ARG A 105 -7.28 5.57 -0.43
C ARG A 105 -6.98 6.95 -0.99
N ASN A 106 -7.97 7.83 -0.92
CA ASN A 106 -7.87 9.22 -1.35
C ASN A 106 -8.80 10.11 -0.49
N THR A 107 -8.84 9.88 0.83
CA THR A 107 -9.82 10.49 1.73
C THR A 107 -9.69 12.01 1.89
N ASP A 108 -8.63 12.62 1.35
CA ASP A 108 -8.52 14.07 1.22
C ASP A 108 -9.49 14.63 0.16
N SER A 109 -9.87 13.83 -0.84
CA SER A 109 -10.88 14.20 -1.82
C SER A 109 -12.28 13.94 -1.26
N LYS A 110 -13.11 15.00 -1.20
CA LYS A 110 -14.53 14.88 -0.85
C LYS A 110 -15.34 14.15 -1.93
N GLU A 111 -14.97 14.31 -3.18
CA GLU A 111 -15.69 13.75 -4.33
C GLU A 111 -15.30 12.28 -4.59
N TYR A 112 -14.01 11.96 -4.43
CA TYR A 112 -13.48 10.62 -4.69
C TYR A 112 -12.62 10.11 -3.52
N PRO A 113 -13.22 9.84 -2.34
CA PRO A 113 -12.48 9.40 -1.15
C PRO A 113 -11.82 8.03 -1.32
N GLN A 114 -12.28 7.25 -2.31
CA GLN A 114 -11.70 5.98 -2.72
C GLN A 114 -11.64 5.92 -4.25
N LEU A 115 -10.51 5.47 -4.79
CA LEU A 115 -10.32 5.30 -6.22
C LEU A 115 -10.37 3.80 -6.56
N ARG A 116 -11.33 3.40 -7.39
CA ARG A 116 -11.50 2.00 -7.80
C ARG A 116 -10.41 1.60 -8.78
N ILE A 117 -9.74 0.48 -8.50
CA ILE A 117 -8.75 -0.10 -9.41
C ILE A 117 -9.50 -0.83 -10.54
N LYS A 118 -9.17 -0.52 -11.79
CA LYS A 118 -9.75 -1.20 -12.97
C LYS A 118 -8.82 -2.25 -13.54
N ASP A 119 -7.55 -1.91 -13.68
CA ASP A 119 -6.53 -2.77 -14.26
C ASP A 119 -5.15 -2.30 -13.80
N HIS A 120 -4.13 -3.10 -14.11
CA HIS A 120 -2.73 -2.73 -14.00
C HIS A 120 -2.30 -1.84 -15.17
N ILE A 121 -1.16 -1.16 -15.00
CA ILE A 121 -0.50 -0.45 -16.08
C ILE A 121 0.96 -0.82 -16.22
N VAL A 122 1.39 -0.81 -17.47
CA VAL A 122 2.81 -0.80 -17.84
C VAL A 122 3.18 0.65 -18.17
N VAL A 123 4.02 1.25 -17.34
CA VAL A 123 4.56 2.59 -17.59
C VAL A 123 5.81 2.46 -18.46
N SER A 124 5.75 3.00 -19.67
CA SER A 124 6.82 2.86 -20.67
C SER A 124 7.36 4.18 -21.21
N SER A 125 6.96 5.32 -20.64
CA SER A 125 7.40 6.65 -21.11
C SER A 125 7.84 7.58 -20.00
N ASN A 126 8.92 8.32 -20.26
CA ASN A 126 9.28 9.50 -19.48
C ASN A 126 8.20 10.57 -19.67
N GLY A 127 7.88 11.31 -18.61
CA GLY A 127 6.80 12.29 -18.62
C GLY A 127 5.41 11.71 -18.35
N ALA A 128 5.25 10.39 -18.21
CA ALA A 128 3.98 9.80 -17.79
C ALA A 128 3.55 10.34 -16.42
N HIS A 129 2.28 10.74 -16.30
CA HIS A 129 1.72 11.22 -15.04
C HIS A 129 1.37 10.04 -14.13
N LEU A 130 1.96 10.03 -12.94
CA LEU A 130 1.73 9.02 -11.91
C LEU A 130 1.40 9.70 -10.59
N CYS A 131 0.68 8.99 -9.76
CA CYS A 131 0.39 9.33 -8.38
C CYS A 131 0.83 8.20 -7.46
N ILE A 132 1.19 8.56 -6.23
CA ILE A 132 1.29 7.64 -5.11
C ILE A 132 0.10 7.84 -4.18
N SER A 133 -0.24 6.80 -3.44
CA SER A 133 -1.06 6.91 -2.23
C SER A 133 -0.30 6.22 -1.10
N GLY A 134 0.05 7.00 -0.08
CA GLY A 134 0.79 6.54 1.09
C GLY A 134 0.25 7.17 2.38
N PHE A 135 0.57 6.55 3.50
CA PHE A 135 0.04 6.91 4.82
C PHE A 135 0.38 8.32 5.27
N ARG A 136 1.56 8.86 4.91
CA ARG A 136 2.05 10.15 5.39
C ARG A 136 1.83 11.27 4.40
N SER A 137 2.18 11.05 3.14
CA SER A 137 2.02 12.08 2.11
C SER A 137 0.64 12.08 1.46
N HIS A 138 -0.21 11.10 1.80
CA HIS A 138 -1.52 10.89 1.19
C HIS A 138 -1.38 10.72 -0.33
N VAL A 139 -2.29 11.29 -1.13
CA VAL A 139 -2.12 11.28 -2.59
C VAL A 139 -1.17 12.41 -3.01
N LYS A 140 -0.08 12.04 -3.69
CA LYS A 140 0.82 12.97 -4.39
C LYS A 140 0.98 12.52 -5.81
N CYS A 141 1.02 13.48 -6.74
CA CYS A 141 1.21 13.20 -8.15
C CYS A 141 2.44 13.92 -8.71
N GLY A 142 2.97 13.37 -9.79
CA GLY A 142 4.13 13.88 -10.49
C GLY A 142 4.33 13.14 -11.80
N TYR A 143 5.54 13.20 -12.32
CA TYR A 143 5.87 12.64 -13.62
C TYR A 143 7.07 11.70 -13.53
N VAL A 144 7.08 10.68 -14.38
CA VAL A 144 8.25 9.82 -14.57
C VAL A 144 9.41 10.65 -15.14
N LYS A 145 10.54 10.59 -14.48
CA LYS A 145 11.81 11.22 -14.89
C LYS A 145 12.74 10.23 -15.56
N ALA A 146 12.73 8.96 -15.14
CA ALA A 146 13.49 7.89 -15.76
C ALA A 146 12.82 6.52 -15.54
N LEU A 147 12.90 5.63 -16.52
CA LEU A 147 12.39 4.25 -16.46
C LEU A 147 13.44 3.22 -15.99
N SER A 148 14.71 3.63 -15.91
CA SER A 148 15.84 2.76 -15.55
C SER A 148 16.82 3.51 -14.66
N GLY A 149 16.31 3.99 -13.53
CA GLY A 149 17.14 4.52 -12.45
C GLY A 149 17.82 3.41 -11.67
N PHE A 150 18.84 3.81 -10.91
CA PHE A 150 19.49 2.94 -9.94
C PHE A 150 19.58 3.65 -8.59
N LYS A 151 19.69 2.85 -7.53
CA LYS A 151 20.02 3.31 -6.19
C LYS A 151 21.20 2.51 -5.67
N ASP A 152 22.25 3.22 -5.26
CA ASP A 152 23.34 2.67 -4.46
C ASP A 152 23.04 2.92 -2.98
N SER A 153 23.09 1.86 -2.19
CA SER A 153 22.93 1.91 -0.74
C SER A 153 24.04 1.13 -0.03
N GLY A 154 25.29 1.53 -0.24
CA GLY A 154 26.41 1.03 0.56
C GLY A 154 26.83 -0.40 0.20
N GLY A 155 26.77 -0.73 -1.09
CA GLY A 155 27.15 -2.03 -1.64
C GLY A 155 26.00 -2.80 -2.29
N ASP A 156 24.75 -2.46 -1.96
CA ASP A 156 23.57 -2.97 -2.66
C ASP A 156 23.22 -2.06 -3.84
N TYR A 157 23.14 -2.66 -5.03
CA TYR A 157 22.77 -2.01 -6.27
C TYR A 157 21.36 -2.46 -6.69
N ILE A 158 20.40 -1.54 -6.66
CA ILE A 158 19.05 -1.80 -7.16
C ILE A 158 18.91 -1.10 -8.51
N GLU A 159 18.77 -1.90 -9.55
CA GLU A 159 18.53 -1.45 -10.93
C GLU A 159 17.02 -1.36 -11.24
N THR A 160 16.69 -0.89 -12.45
CA THR A 160 15.33 -0.87 -13.00
C THR A 160 14.29 -0.11 -12.15
N LEU A 161 14.74 0.93 -11.45
CA LEU A 161 13.85 1.80 -10.67
C LEU A 161 13.16 2.85 -11.55
N PHE A 162 11.85 3.03 -11.35
CA PHE A 162 11.17 4.23 -11.84
C PHE A 162 11.53 5.42 -10.97
N VAL A 163 12.17 6.42 -11.57
CA VAL A 163 12.44 7.70 -10.91
C VAL A 163 11.30 8.64 -11.23
N VAL A 164 10.67 9.20 -10.21
CA VAL A 164 9.50 10.07 -10.34
C VAL A 164 9.74 11.40 -9.64
N SER A 165 9.04 12.46 -10.08
CA SER A 165 9.19 13.79 -9.49
C SER A 165 8.37 14.03 -8.23
N MET A 166 7.58 13.06 -7.80
CA MET A 166 6.73 13.18 -6.62
C MET A 166 7.53 12.93 -5.34
N GLN A 167 7.24 13.70 -4.29
CA GLN A 167 7.93 13.59 -3.02
C GLN A 167 7.17 12.65 -2.08
N ALA A 168 7.76 11.50 -1.79
CA ALA A 168 7.32 10.60 -0.74
C ALA A 168 8.05 10.89 0.57
N THR A 169 7.43 10.55 1.69
CA THR A 169 7.99 10.71 3.03
C THR A 169 8.14 9.36 3.74
N LYS A 170 8.96 9.31 4.80
CA LYS A 170 9.15 8.07 5.58
C LYS A 170 7.80 7.60 6.13
N GLY A 171 7.38 6.41 5.73
CA GLY A 171 6.04 5.86 6.03
C GLY A 171 5.20 5.58 4.79
N ASP A 172 5.53 6.20 3.66
CA ASP A 172 4.87 5.94 2.37
C ASP A 172 5.41 4.70 1.66
N ASN A 173 6.49 4.11 2.19
CA ASN A 173 7.12 2.92 1.64
C ASN A 173 6.11 1.76 1.49
N GLY A 174 6.09 1.14 0.32
CA GLY A 174 5.14 0.09 -0.01
C GLY A 174 3.76 0.57 -0.45
N GLY A 175 3.50 1.88 -0.41
CA GLY A 175 2.25 2.49 -0.91
C GLY A 175 2.06 2.26 -2.42
N SER A 176 0.81 2.39 -2.87
CA SER A 176 0.48 2.19 -4.28
C SER A 176 1.02 3.30 -5.17
N VAL A 177 1.44 2.93 -6.39
CA VAL A 177 1.70 3.85 -7.51
C VAL A 177 0.64 3.59 -8.58
N PHE A 178 -0.01 4.64 -9.06
CA PHE A 178 -1.15 4.53 -9.97
C PHE A 178 -1.25 5.76 -10.89
N PHE A 179 -2.21 5.73 -11.80
CA PHE A 179 -2.58 6.83 -12.67
C PHE A 179 -4.11 6.94 -12.69
N ILE A 180 -4.65 8.12 -12.99
CA ILE A 180 -6.08 8.36 -12.96
C ILE A 180 -6.58 8.55 -14.40
N ILE A 181 -7.47 7.67 -14.85
CA ILE A 181 -8.26 7.90 -16.07
C ILE A 181 -9.60 8.49 -15.65
N LYS A 182 -9.83 9.77 -15.93
CA LYS A 182 -11.17 10.35 -15.79
C LYS A 182 -11.98 10.00 -17.04
N ILE A 183 -12.83 8.98 -16.96
CA ILE A 183 -13.84 8.76 -18.00
C ILE A 183 -14.98 9.74 -17.70
N SER A 184 -14.97 10.87 -18.39
CA SER A 184 -16.16 11.73 -18.47
C SER A 184 -17.04 11.15 -19.55
N TYR A 185 -18.16 10.52 -19.18
CA TYR A 185 -19.24 10.32 -20.12
C TYR A 185 -19.90 11.68 -20.34
N THR A 186 -19.47 12.40 -21.36
CA THR A 186 -20.33 13.42 -21.98
C THR A 186 -21.39 12.63 -22.73
N GLN A 187 -22.58 12.48 -22.14
CA GLN A 187 -23.75 12.19 -22.97
C GLN A 187 -23.97 13.44 -23.82
N VAL A 188 -23.79 13.28 -25.13
CA VAL A 188 -24.27 14.21 -26.16
C VAL A 188 -25.71 13.86 -26.46
#